data_AF-A0A1Q2YBB7-F1
#
_entry.id   AF-A0A1Q2YBB7-F1
#
_cell.length_a   1.000
_cell.length_b   1.000
_cell.length_c   1.000
_cell.angle_alpha   90.00
_cell.angle_beta   90.00
_cell.angle_gamma   90.00
#
_symmetry.space_group_name_H-M   'P 1'
#
loop_
_entity.id
_entity.type
_entity.pdbx_description
1 polymer ?
#
loop_
_entity_poly.entity_id
_entity_poly.type
_entity_poly.pdbx_seq_one_letter_code
_entity_poly.pdbx_strand_id
1 'polypeptide(L)'
;MPRFEAKQISVGFIGYPNTGKSSIINTLRRKKVCQVAPIPGETKVWQYITLMKRIFLIDCPGIVPPSSKDSQSDILFRGVVRVEHVSHPEQYIPDLLAKCQRKHLERTYEISGWKDSEDFIELLARKTGKLLRGAEPDETGVARQVIQDFNRGKIPWFVPPPEDTEVRTGEDKKAHHKRKRAEREAAALAAEREEYNEEVEDFEKAEGSASEEADEEKEEERPIKKVKV
;
A
#
# COMPACT_ATOMS: atom_id res chain seq x y z
N MET A 1 19.66 37.42 19.49
CA MET A 1 20.19 36.13 19.03
C MET A 1 19.52 35.78 17.70
N PRO A 2 20.25 35.50 16.62
CA PRO A 2 19.63 35.00 15.40
C PRO A 2 19.19 33.56 15.66
N ARG A 3 17.88 33.34 15.62
CA ARG A 3 17.26 32.02 15.74
C ARG A 3 17.68 31.25 14.49
N PHE A 4 18.48 30.20 14.63
CA PHE A 4 18.76 29.29 13.51
C PHE A 4 17.41 28.83 12.96
N GLU A 5 17.00 29.36 11.80
CA GLU A 5 15.81 28.89 11.10
C GLU A 5 16.04 27.41 10.80
N ALA A 6 15.34 26.55 11.54
CA ALA A 6 15.49 25.13 11.41
C ALA A 6 15.05 24.72 10.00
N LYS A 7 16.01 24.46 9.10
CA LYS A 7 15.78 24.15 7.68
C LYS A 7 14.64 23.12 7.56
N GLN A 8 13.62 23.48 6.80
CA GLN A 8 12.51 22.62 6.42
C GLN A 8 12.96 21.74 5.24
N ILE A 9 12.49 20.48 5.21
CA ILE A 9 12.80 19.51 4.15
C ILE A 9 11.49 19.19 3.41
N SER A 10 11.53 19.28 2.09
CA SER A 10 10.42 18.89 1.21
C SER A 10 10.81 17.66 0.41
N VAL A 11 9.95 16.64 0.40
CA VAL A 11 10.19 15.36 -0.27
C VAL A 11 9.08 15.12 -1.29
N GLY A 12 9.43 15.06 -2.58
CA GLY A 12 8.48 14.81 -3.66
C GLY A 12 8.35 13.34 -4.03
N PHE A 13 7.12 12.91 -4.30
CA PHE A 13 6.81 11.58 -4.81
C PHE A 13 6.57 11.65 -6.32
N ILE A 14 7.49 11.09 -7.11
CA ILE A 14 7.44 11.10 -8.57
C ILE A 14 7.34 9.65 -9.07
N GLY A 15 6.57 9.43 -10.13
CA GLY A 15 6.44 8.12 -10.77
C GLY A 15 5.23 8.01 -11.68
N TYR A 16 5.05 6.83 -12.27
CA TYR A 16 3.92 6.53 -13.15
C TYR A 16 2.56 6.70 -12.45
N PRO A 17 1.46 6.90 -13.18
CA PRO A 17 0.09 6.77 -12.65
C PRO A 17 -0.10 5.41 -11.95
N ASN A 18 -1.00 5.35 -10.95
CA ASN A 18 -1.38 4.12 -10.25
C ASN A 18 -0.26 3.33 -9.53
N THR A 19 0.94 3.91 -9.38
CA THR A 19 2.05 3.32 -8.60
C THR A 19 1.91 3.44 -7.08
N GLY A 20 0.84 4.08 -6.59
CA GLY A 20 0.57 4.19 -5.15
C GLY A 20 1.20 5.39 -4.43
N LYS A 21 1.69 6.41 -5.14
CA LYS A 21 2.27 7.64 -4.55
C LYS A 21 1.41 8.25 -3.43
N SER A 22 0.17 8.59 -3.75
CA SER A 22 -0.81 9.15 -2.82
C SER A 22 -1.16 8.18 -1.68
N SER A 23 -1.19 6.87 -1.97
CA SER A 23 -1.41 5.83 -0.96
C SER A 23 -0.26 5.76 0.04
N ILE A 24 0.99 5.83 -0.42
CA ILE A 24 2.17 5.86 0.45
C ILE A 24 2.10 7.07 1.38
N ILE A 25 1.72 8.24 0.86
CA ILE A 25 1.57 9.45 1.67
C ILE A 25 0.47 9.29 2.72
N ASN A 26 -0.69 8.73 2.35
CA ASN A 26 -1.77 8.42 3.29
C ASN A 26 -1.32 7.46 4.40
N THR A 27 -0.54 6.43 4.04
CA THR A 27 0.05 5.48 5.00
C THR A 27 1.02 6.19 5.95
N LEU A 28 1.92 7.04 5.44
CA LEU A 28 2.85 7.82 6.27
C LEU A 28 2.12 8.80 7.20
N ARG A 29 0.97 9.34 6.77
CA ARG A 29 0.13 10.21 7.59
C ARG A 29 -0.82 9.46 8.53
N ARG A 30 -0.95 8.14 8.40
CA ARG A 30 -1.93 7.28 9.11
C ARG A 30 -3.37 7.79 9.00
N LYS A 31 -3.68 8.56 7.95
CA LYS A 31 -5.02 9.11 7.68
C LYS A 31 -5.16 9.44 6.20
N LYS A 32 -6.40 9.48 5.72
CA LYS A 32 -6.71 9.85 4.33
C LYS A 32 -6.54 11.37 4.13
N VAL A 33 -5.40 11.77 3.59
CA VAL A 33 -5.09 13.17 3.21
C VAL A 33 -5.17 13.38 1.70
N CYS A 34 -4.70 12.42 0.92
CA CYS A 34 -4.78 12.41 -0.54
C CYS A 34 -5.99 11.60 -0.99
N GLN A 35 -6.64 12.04 -2.08
CA GLN A 35 -7.58 11.19 -2.79
C GLN A 35 -6.83 10.05 -3.49
N VAL A 36 -7.45 8.87 -3.49
CA VAL A 36 -6.91 7.65 -4.09
C VAL A 36 -8.04 6.93 -4.78
N ALA A 37 -7.78 6.44 -5.99
CA ALA A 37 -8.72 5.67 -6.77
C ALA A 37 -7.96 4.69 -7.68
N PRO A 38 -8.54 3.54 -8.05
CA PRO A 38 -7.95 2.56 -8.96
C PRO A 38 -8.11 3.00 -10.43
N ILE A 39 -7.99 4.30 -10.70
CA ILE A 39 -8.09 4.90 -12.02
C ILE A 39 -6.95 5.90 -12.20
N PRO A 40 -6.32 5.96 -13.39
CA PRO A 40 -5.30 6.95 -13.65
C PRO A 40 -5.89 8.38 -13.66
N GLY A 41 -5.05 9.33 -13.27
CA GLY A 41 -5.39 10.76 -13.26
C GLY A 41 -6.18 11.23 -12.04
N GLU A 42 -6.16 10.48 -10.93
CA GLU A 42 -6.79 10.89 -9.67
C GLU A 42 -6.12 12.16 -9.11
N THR A 43 -4.80 12.13 -8.90
CA THR A 43 -4.02 13.31 -8.56
C THR A 43 -3.77 14.14 -9.81
N LYS A 44 -4.44 15.29 -9.92
CA LYS A 44 -4.33 16.21 -11.08
C LYS A 44 -3.37 17.36 -10.84
N VAL A 45 -3.26 17.80 -9.60
CA VAL A 45 -2.45 18.96 -9.19
C VAL A 45 -1.60 18.53 -8.01
N TRP A 46 -0.36 19.01 -7.98
CA TRP A 46 0.54 18.80 -6.85
C TRP A 46 0.02 19.45 -5.56
N GLN A 47 0.34 18.86 -4.42
CA GLN A 47 -0.10 19.35 -3.11
C GLN A 47 0.96 19.12 -2.02
N TYR A 48 1.06 20.07 -1.08
CA TYR A 48 1.93 19.98 0.09
C TYR A 48 1.21 19.34 1.27
N ILE A 49 1.89 18.39 1.91
CA ILE A 49 1.35 17.62 3.03
C ILE A 49 2.38 17.61 4.16
N THR A 50 2.03 18.21 5.29
CA THR A 50 2.90 18.20 6.47
C THR A 50 2.93 16.82 7.11
N LEU A 51 4.10 16.17 7.13
CA LEU A 51 4.32 14.93 7.88
C LEU A 51 4.71 15.22 9.33
N MET A 52 5.73 16.05 9.52
CA MET A 52 6.24 16.52 10.82
C MET A 52 6.46 18.03 10.77
N LYS A 53 6.78 18.67 11.91
CA LYS A 53 7.05 20.12 11.99
C LYS A 53 8.09 20.63 10.97
N ARG A 54 9.00 19.76 10.50
CA ARG A 54 10.10 20.10 9.59
C ARG A 54 10.11 19.32 8.28
N ILE A 55 9.16 18.40 8.05
CA ILE A 55 9.14 17.53 6.86
C ILE A 55 7.80 17.69 6.15
N PHE A 56 7.86 18.10 4.90
CA PHE A 56 6.73 18.18 3.98
C PHE A 56 6.86 17.12 2.89
N LEU A 57 5.75 16.48 2.56
CA LEU A 57 5.62 15.58 1.44
C LEU A 57 4.91 16.31 0.31
N ILE A 58 5.32 16.05 -0.93
CA ILE A 58 4.69 16.60 -2.12
C ILE A 58 4.14 15.43 -2.92
N ASP A 59 2.81 15.36 -3.03
CA ASP A 59 2.14 14.42 -3.94
C ASP A 59 2.08 15.05 -5.33
N CYS A 60 2.56 14.35 -6.35
CA CYS A 60 2.59 14.82 -7.73
C CYS A 60 1.69 13.96 -8.64
N PRO A 61 1.13 14.54 -9.71
CA PRO A 61 0.46 13.76 -10.75
C PRO A 61 1.41 12.70 -11.34
N GLY A 62 0.84 11.60 -11.83
CA GLY A 62 1.61 10.55 -12.50
C GLY A 62 2.18 11.05 -13.84
N ILE A 63 3.45 10.77 -14.09
CA ILE A 63 4.12 11.13 -15.35
C ILE A 63 4.42 9.88 -16.18
N VAL A 64 4.30 10.00 -17.49
CA VAL A 64 4.66 8.94 -18.44
C VAL A 64 5.56 9.55 -19.50
N PRO A 65 6.88 9.30 -19.43
CA PRO A 65 7.81 9.77 -20.45
C PRO A 65 7.45 9.18 -21.81
N PRO A 66 7.47 9.97 -22.90
CA PRO A 66 7.29 9.44 -24.23
C PRO A 66 8.50 8.54 -24.58
N SER A 67 8.23 7.29 -24.94
CA SER A 67 9.22 6.32 -25.37
C SER A 67 8.74 5.66 -26.65
N SER A 68 9.57 5.66 -27.69
CA SER A 68 9.27 5.00 -28.97
C SER A 68 9.37 3.47 -28.89
N LYS A 69 9.94 2.93 -27.80
CA LYS A 69 10.06 1.48 -27.56
C LYS A 69 8.83 0.89 -26.88
N ASP A 70 7.98 1.74 -26.31
CA ASP A 70 6.85 1.29 -25.52
C ASP A 70 5.71 0.92 -26.46
N SER A 71 5.28 -0.35 -26.41
CA SER A 71 4.09 -0.80 -27.14
C SER A 71 2.82 -0.21 -26.50
N GLN A 72 1.74 -0.12 -27.29
CA GLN A 72 0.44 0.30 -26.75
C GLN A 72 -0.05 -0.65 -25.65
N SER A 73 0.22 -1.95 -25.78
CA SER A 73 -0.12 -2.95 -24.77
C SER A 73 0.65 -2.73 -23.47
N ASP A 74 1.95 -2.42 -23.53
CA ASP A 74 2.73 -2.11 -22.32
C ASP A 74 2.28 -0.83 -21.61
N ILE A 75 1.81 0.17 -22.35
CA ILE A 75 1.21 1.38 -21.75
C ILE A 75 -0.11 1.03 -21.04
N LEU A 76 -0.94 0.19 -21.66
CA LEU A 76 -2.23 -0.25 -21.11
C LEU A 76 -2.08 -1.08 -19.83
N PHE A 77 -1.14 -2.03 -19.83
CA PHE A 77 -0.85 -2.94 -18.70
C PHE A 77 -0.11 -2.27 -17.53
N ARG A 78 0.47 -1.08 -17.74
CA ARG A 78 0.98 -0.23 -16.65
C ARG A 78 -0.12 0.58 -15.97
N GLY A 79 -1.37 0.47 -16.41
CA GLY A 79 -2.50 1.21 -15.84
C GLY A 79 -2.44 2.71 -16.09
N VAL A 80 -1.79 3.15 -17.16
CA VAL A 80 -1.66 4.58 -17.53
C VAL A 80 -2.96 5.14 -18.11
N VAL A 81 -3.66 4.31 -18.89
CA VAL A 81 -4.85 4.69 -19.66
C VAL A 81 -6.10 4.13 -18.99
N ARG A 82 -7.21 4.87 -19.08
CA ARG A 82 -8.53 4.38 -18.70
C ARG A 82 -9.02 3.37 -19.73
N VAL A 83 -9.25 2.13 -19.29
CA VAL A 83 -9.63 1.01 -20.16
C VAL A 83 -10.96 1.28 -20.87
N GLU A 84 -11.82 2.12 -20.28
CA GLU A 84 -13.11 2.55 -20.84
C GLU A 84 -12.96 3.34 -22.14
N HIS A 85 -11.84 4.03 -22.34
CA HIS A 85 -11.57 4.82 -23.55
C HIS A 85 -10.84 4.02 -24.64
N VAL A 86 -10.58 2.73 -24.41
CA VAL A 86 -9.99 1.84 -25.40
C VAL A 86 -11.10 1.29 -26.29
N SER A 87 -11.01 1.53 -27.60
CA SER A 87 -12.03 1.13 -28.57
C SER A 87 -12.10 -0.39 -28.76
N HIS A 88 -10.94 -1.04 -28.95
CA HIS A 88 -10.81 -2.48 -29.23
C HIS A 88 -9.97 -3.17 -28.13
N PRO A 89 -10.50 -3.37 -26.92
CA PRO A 89 -9.80 -4.00 -25.81
C PRO A 89 -9.44 -5.47 -26.07
N GLU A 90 -10.22 -6.18 -26.88
CA GLU A 90 -10.04 -7.60 -27.24
C GLU A 90 -8.66 -7.91 -27.83
N GLN A 91 -8.09 -6.98 -28.61
CA GLN A 91 -6.79 -7.16 -29.25
C GLN A 91 -5.62 -7.29 -28.26
N TYR A 92 -5.81 -6.82 -27.02
CA TYR A 92 -4.76 -6.83 -25.99
C TYR A 92 -4.81 -8.09 -25.12
N ILE A 93 -5.86 -8.91 -25.22
CA ILE A 93 -5.99 -10.13 -24.42
C ILE A 93 -4.87 -11.15 -24.74
N PRO A 94 -4.45 -11.39 -25.99
CA PRO A 94 -3.31 -12.26 -26.29
C PRO A 94 -2.03 -11.87 -25.52
N ASP A 95 -1.67 -10.58 -25.52
CA ASP A 95 -0.49 -10.08 -24.82
C ASP A 95 -0.62 -10.22 -23.29
N LEU A 96 -1.84 -10.04 -22.75
CA LEU A 96 -2.13 -10.24 -21.34
C LEU A 96 -1.97 -11.71 -20.93
N LEU A 97 -2.50 -12.62 -21.75
CA LEU A 97 -2.37 -14.06 -21.54
C LEU A 97 -0.89 -14.50 -21.61
N ALA A 98 -0.09 -13.89 -22.49
CA ALA A 98 1.35 -14.15 -22.57
C ALA A 98 2.12 -13.71 -21.30
N LYS A 99 1.67 -12.65 -20.61
CA LYS A 99 2.28 -12.17 -19.35
C LYS A 99 1.82 -12.96 -18.12
N CYS A 100 0.69 -13.65 -18.18
CA CYS A 100 0.10 -14.36 -17.05
C CYS A 100 0.35 -15.87 -17.13
N GLN A 101 0.61 -16.52 -15.99
CA GLN A 101 0.62 -17.98 -15.97
C GLN A 101 -0.81 -18.52 -16.05
N ARG A 102 -1.03 -19.50 -16.93
CA ARG A 102 -2.34 -20.13 -17.15
C ARG A 102 -3.02 -20.58 -15.85
N LYS A 103 -2.26 -21.22 -14.94
CA LYS A 103 -2.73 -21.68 -13.63
C LYS A 103 -3.37 -20.57 -12.78
N HIS A 104 -2.87 -19.33 -12.88
CA HIS A 104 -3.41 -18.20 -12.13
C HIS A 104 -4.73 -17.73 -12.71
N LEU A 105 -4.84 -17.67 -14.04
CA LEU A 105 -6.09 -17.32 -14.73
C LEU A 105 -7.18 -18.37 -14.49
N GLU A 106 -6.83 -19.66 -14.58
CA GLU A 106 -7.75 -20.77 -14.30
C GLU A 106 -8.26 -20.70 -12.86
N ARG A 107 -7.40 -20.36 -11.89
CA ARG A 107 -7.83 -20.19 -10.50
C ARG A 107 -8.69 -18.95 -10.28
N THR A 108 -8.30 -17.80 -10.85
CA THR A 108 -9.00 -16.53 -10.61
C THR A 108 -10.39 -16.50 -11.25
N TYR A 109 -10.53 -17.10 -12.44
CA TYR A 109 -11.80 -17.11 -13.17
C TYR A 109 -12.54 -18.44 -13.07
N GLU A 110 -11.93 -19.50 -12.52
CA GLU A 110 -12.47 -20.87 -12.44
C GLU A 110 -13.06 -21.34 -13.77
N ILE A 111 -12.30 -21.09 -14.83
CA ILE A 111 -12.50 -21.61 -16.19
C ILE A 111 -11.26 -22.41 -16.55
N SER A 112 -11.38 -23.34 -17.50
CA SER A 112 -10.26 -24.17 -17.95
C SER A 112 -10.46 -24.57 -19.41
N GLY A 113 -9.40 -25.09 -20.03
CA GLY A 113 -9.51 -25.70 -21.37
C GLY A 113 -9.56 -24.77 -22.57
N TRP A 114 -9.41 -23.44 -22.41
CA TRP A 114 -9.37 -22.52 -23.56
C TRP A 114 -8.11 -22.72 -24.41
N LYS A 115 -8.23 -22.56 -25.73
CA LYS A 115 -7.09 -22.64 -26.66
C LYS A 115 -6.53 -21.26 -26.98
N ASP A 116 -7.42 -20.35 -27.37
CA ASP A 116 -7.07 -19.02 -27.88
C ASP A 116 -7.67 -17.93 -26.99
N SER A 117 -7.30 -16.67 -27.26
CA SER A 117 -7.84 -15.51 -26.53
C SER A 117 -9.35 -15.33 -26.73
N GLU A 118 -9.86 -15.64 -27.92
CA GLU A 118 -11.29 -15.56 -28.24
C GLU A 118 -12.10 -16.58 -27.42
N ASP A 119 -11.64 -17.84 -27.41
CA ASP A 119 -12.23 -18.92 -26.62
C ASP A 119 -12.20 -18.60 -25.11
N PHE A 120 -11.10 -18.00 -24.62
CA PHE A 120 -11.02 -17.51 -23.25
C PHE A 120 -12.08 -16.46 -22.93
N ILE A 121 -12.27 -15.48 -23.81
CA ILE A 121 -13.27 -14.41 -23.64
C ILE A 121 -14.68 -14.99 -23.70
N GLU A 122 -14.97 -15.89 -24.64
CA GLU A 122 -16.28 -16.53 -24.79
C GLU A 122 -16.64 -17.36 -23.55
N LEU A 123 -15.74 -18.23 -23.09
CA LEU A 123 -15.96 -19.05 -21.89
C LEU A 123 -16.21 -18.17 -20.66
N LEU A 124 -15.47 -17.07 -20.53
CA LEU A 124 -15.64 -16.11 -19.45
C LEU A 124 -16.95 -15.34 -19.56
N ALA A 125 -17.35 -14.92 -20.76
CA ALA A 125 -18.62 -14.24 -21.03
C ALA A 125 -19.81 -15.13 -20.65
N ARG A 126 -19.79 -16.40 -21.09
CA ARG A 126 -20.83 -17.39 -20.78
C ARG A 126 -20.89 -17.69 -19.29
N LYS A 127 -19.75 -17.84 -18.63
CA LYS A 127 -19.69 -18.06 -17.17
C LYS A 127 -20.23 -16.88 -16.38
N THR A 128 -19.87 -15.65 -16.77
CA THR A 128 -20.27 -14.42 -16.06
C THR A 128 -21.66 -13.91 -16.43
N GLY A 129 -22.30 -14.52 -17.43
CA GLY A 129 -23.60 -14.06 -17.94
C GLY A 129 -23.53 -12.74 -18.72
N LYS A 130 -22.33 -12.33 -19.15
CA LYS A 130 -22.11 -11.11 -19.95
C LYS A 130 -22.38 -11.40 -21.42
N LEU A 131 -23.66 -11.48 -21.74
CA LEU A 131 -24.14 -11.76 -23.09
C LEU A 131 -24.95 -10.56 -23.61
N LEU A 132 -24.79 -10.26 -24.89
CA LEU A 132 -25.62 -9.32 -25.62
C LEU A 132 -26.97 -9.96 -25.98
N ARG A 133 -27.85 -9.15 -26.57
CA ARG A 133 -29.14 -9.62 -27.07
C ARG A 133 -28.89 -10.71 -28.14
N GLY A 134 -29.56 -11.85 -27.99
CA GLY A 134 -29.34 -13.02 -28.85
C GLY A 134 -28.37 -14.06 -28.29
N ALA A 135 -27.95 -13.92 -27.03
CA ALA A 135 -26.99 -14.82 -26.37
C ALA A 135 -25.59 -14.83 -27.00
N GLU A 136 -25.24 -13.75 -27.70
CA GLU A 136 -23.88 -13.51 -28.19
C GLU A 136 -22.98 -13.02 -27.04
N PRO A 137 -21.74 -13.55 -26.90
CA PRO A 137 -20.77 -13.06 -25.92
C PRO A 137 -20.46 -11.57 -26.06
N ASP A 138 -20.48 -10.81 -24.95
CA ASP A 138 -19.98 -9.42 -24.93
C ASP A 138 -18.45 -9.41 -24.83
N GLU A 139 -17.78 -9.57 -25.97
CA GLU A 139 -16.32 -9.65 -26.03
C GLU A 139 -15.64 -8.39 -25.49
N THR A 140 -16.10 -7.22 -25.93
CA THR A 140 -15.55 -5.93 -25.53
C THR A 140 -15.71 -5.70 -24.03
N GLY A 141 -16.90 -5.94 -23.47
CA GLY A 141 -17.17 -5.74 -22.04
C GLY A 141 -16.41 -6.71 -21.14
N VAL A 142 -16.20 -7.94 -21.60
CA VAL A 142 -15.37 -8.94 -20.89
C VAL A 142 -13.90 -8.57 -20.99
N ALA A 143 -13.39 -8.21 -22.18
CA ALA A 143 -12.00 -7.81 -22.36
C ALA A 143 -11.63 -6.60 -21.48
N ARG A 144 -12.50 -5.57 -21.41
CA ARG A 144 -12.30 -4.43 -20.49
C ARG A 144 -12.20 -4.87 -19.05
N GLN A 145 -13.09 -5.77 -18.61
CA GLN A 145 -13.07 -6.29 -17.24
C GLN A 145 -11.76 -7.04 -16.96
N VAL A 146 -11.30 -7.89 -17.86
CA VAL A 146 -10.07 -8.67 -17.68
C VAL A 146 -8.86 -7.76 -17.56
N ILE A 147 -8.77 -6.72 -18.39
CA ILE A 147 -7.68 -5.74 -18.34
C ILE A 147 -7.73 -4.92 -17.03
N GLN A 148 -8.93 -4.55 -16.56
CA GLN A 148 -9.08 -3.90 -15.25
C GLN A 148 -8.68 -4.83 -14.09
N ASP A 149 -9.08 -6.10 -14.13
CA ASP A 149 -8.73 -7.11 -13.14
C ASP A 149 -7.21 -7.34 -13.08
N PHE A 150 -6.55 -7.32 -14.25
CA PHE A 150 -5.10 -7.37 -14.37
C PHE A 150 -4.42 -6.16 -13.71
N ASN A 151 -4.86 -4.94 -14.05
CA ASN A 151 -4.28 -3.71 -13.52
C ASN A 151 -4.55 -3.51 -12.01
N ARG A 152 -5.66 -4.06 -11.49
CA ARG A 152 -6.01 -4.01 -10.06
C ARG A 152 -5.32 -5.10 -9.24
N GLY A 153 -4.57 -6.00 -9.86
CA GLY A 153 -3.86 -7.09 -9.19
C GLY A 153 -4.75 -8.25 -8.75
N LYS A 154 -5.97 -8.38 -9.31
CA LYS A 154 -6.82 -9.57 -9.09
C LYS A 154 -6.23 -10.80 -9.76
N ILE A 155 -5.58 -10.60 -10.91
CA ILE A 155 -4.78 -11.63 -11.58
C ILE A 155 -3.33 -11.47 -11.12
N PRO A 156 -2.74 -12.44 -10.43
CA PRO A 156 -1.35 -12.35 -10.00
C PRO A 156 -0.41 -12.53 -11.19
N TRP A 157 0.46 -11.55 -11.41
CA TRP A 157 1.50 -11.57 -12.43
C TRP A 157 2.72 -10.74 -11.98
N PHE A 158 3.88 -11.03 -12.55
CA PHE A 158 5.10 -10.24 -12.35
C PHE A 158 6.06 -10.47 -13.50
N VAL A 159 6.91 -9.48 -13.78
CA VAL A 159 8.04 -9.62 -14.70
C VAL A 159 9.22 -10.19 -13.91
N PRO A 160 9.86 -11.28 -14.35
CA PRO A 160 11.06 -11.77 -13.67
C PRO A 160 12.16 -10.71 -13.74
N PRO A 161 12.93 -10.53 -12.66
CA PRO A 161 14.12 -9.67 -12.73
C PRO A 161 15.12 -10.26 -13.73
N PRO A 162 16.04 -9.44 -14.28
CA PRO A 162 17.17 -9.96 -15.04
C PRO A 162 17.90 -11.05 -14.25
N GLU A 163 18.35 -12.10 -14.94
CA GLU A 163 19.10 -13.17 -14.28
C GLU A 163 20.39 -12.62 -13.67
N ASP A 164 20.65 -12.99 -12.42
CA ASP A 164 21.91 -12.69 -11.76
C ASP A 164 23.03 -13.43 -12.52
N THR A 165 23.82 -12.68 -13.30
CA THR A 165 25.02 -13.20 -13.98
C THR A 165 26.16 -13.44 -13.01
N GLU A 166 26.05 -12.95 -11.77
CA GLU A 166 26.96 -13.26 -10.69
C GLU A 166 26.68 -14.66 -10.15
N VAL A 167 27.59 -15.61 -10.43
CA VAL A 167 27.60 -16.90 -9.74
C VAL A 167 27.97 -16.66 -8.28
N ARG A 168 26.97 -16.41 -7.43
CA ARG A 168 27.15 -16.37 -5.98
C ARG A 168 27.33 -17.81 -5.48
N THR A 169 28.58 -18.24 -5.36
CA THR A 169 28.95 -19.47 -4.64
C THR A 169 28.78 -19.23 -3.14
N GLY A 170 27.69 -19.73 -2.56
CA GLY A 170 27.51 -19.72 -1.10
C GLY A 170 26.04 -19.71 -0.67
N GLU A 171 25.56 -20.86 -0.21
CA GLU A 171 24.57 -21.14 0.86
C GLU A 171 23.29 -20.29 1.09
N ASP A 172 22.97 -19.27 0.31
CA ASP A 172 22.00 -18.24 0.72
C ASP A 172 20.70 -18.17 -0.11
N LYS A 173 20.26 -19.27 -0.73
CA LYS A 173 19.00 -19.22 -1.50
C LYS A 173 17.72 -19.43 -0.69
N LYS A 174 17.76 -19.89 0.57
CA LYS A 174 16.54 -20.12 1.37
C LYS A 174 16.61 -19.76 2.85
N ALA A 175 17.79 -19.61 3.46
CA ALA A 175 17.93 -19.35 4.90
C ALA A 175 17.75 -17.86 5.27
N HIS A 176 18.26 -16.95 4.45
CA HIS A 176 18.34 -15.52 4.81
C HIS A 176 16.97 -14.83 4.92
N HIS A 177 16.01 -15.15 4.04
CA HIS A 177 14.66 -14.54 4.12
C HIS A 177 13.84 -15.00 5.33
N LYS A 178 14.00 -16.27 5.74
CA LYS A 178 13.31 -16.81 6.93
C LYS A 178 13.94 -16.27 8.21
N ARG A 179 15.27 -16.16 8.24
CA ARG A 179 16.04 -15.64 9.37
C ARG A 179 15.82 -14.14 9.60
N LYS A 180 15.90 -13.32 8.55
CA LYS A 180 15.69 -11.86 8.64
C LYS A 180 14.23 -11.49 9.00
N ARG A 181 13.26 -12.33 8.64
CA ARG A 181 11.87 -12.18 9.06
C ARG A 181 11.68 -12.55 10.53
N ALA A 182 12.24 -13.68 10.98
CA ALA A 182 12.20 -14.08 12.38
C ALA A 182 12.91 -13.07 13.30
N GLU A 183 14.04 -12.51 12.87
CA GLU A 183 14.76 -11.46 13.62
C GLU A 183 13.94 -10.16 13.73
N ARG A 184 13.19 -9.77 12.68
CA ARG A 184 12.29 -8.61 12.73
C ARG A 184 11.05 -8.85 13.60
N GLU A 185 10.46 -10.04 13.53
CA GLU A 185 9.32 -10.42 14.38
C GLU A 185 9.74 -10.50 15.85
N ALA A 186 10.93 -11.05 16.15
CA ALA A 186 11.48 -11.08 17.50
C ALA A 186 11.83 -9.67 18.03
N ALA A 187 12.38 -8.79 17.20
CA ALA A 187 12.66 -7.41 17.58
C ALA A 187 11.37 -6.59 17.84
N ALA A 188 10.31 -6.83 17.08
CA ALA A 188 9.02 -6.18 17.29
C ALA A 188 8.35 -6.65 18.61
N LEU A 189 8.40 -7.96 18.89
CA LEU A 189 7.91 -8.52 20.16
C LEU A 189 8.73 -8.06 21.37
N ALA A 190 10.05 -7.88 21.21
CA ALA A 190 10.90 -7.33 22.26
C ALA A 190 10.57 -5.86 22.54
N ALA A 191 10.34 -5.06 21.49
CA ALA A 191 9.96 -3.65 21.64
C ALA A 191 8.57 -3.49 22.28
N GLU A 192 7.57 -4.29 21.90
CA GLU A 192 6.25 -4.30 22.56
C GLU A 192 6.35 -4.73 24.04
N ARG A 193 7.28 -5.63 24.37
CA ARG A 193 7.48 -6.09 25.74
C ARG A 193 8.23 -5.07 26.60
N GLU A 194 9.16 -4.31 26.02
CA GLU A 194 9.81 -3.18 26.69
C GLU A 194 8.81 -2.05 26.92
N GLU A 195 7.98 -1.70 25.94
CA GLU A 195 6.92 -0.70 26.08
C GLU A 195 5.90 -1.10 27.18
N TYR A 196 5.50 -2.37 27.23
CA TYR A 196 4.64 -2.88 28.31
C TYR A 196 5.31 -2.86 29.69
N ASN A 197 6.60 -3.21 29.78
CA ASN A 197 7.32 -3.16 31.05
C ASN A 197 7.52 -1.73 31.55
N GLU A 198 7.80 -0.77 30.65
CA GLU A 198 7.89 0.65 31.00
C GLU A 198 6.54 1.19 31.50
N GLU A 199 5.42 0.80 30.88
CA GLU A 199 4.07 1.17 31.35
C GLU A 199 3.74 0.58 32.72
N VAL A 200 4.17 -0.65 33.01
CA VAL A 200 3.96 -1.30 34.33
C VAL A 200 4.83 -0.65 35.41
N GLU A 201 6.09 -0.34 35.11
CA GLU A 201 6.98 0.35 36.05
C GLU A 201 6.51 1.78 36.38
N ASP A 202 5.95 2.50 35.42
CA ASP A 202 5.35 3.82 35.65
C ASP A 202 4.07 3.72 36.50
N PHE A 203 3.29 2.64 36.35
CA PHE A 203 2.11 2.39 37.18
C PHE A 203 2.48 2.03 38.63
N GLU A 204 3.49 1.18 38.84
CA GLU A 204 3.98 0.81 40.18
C GLU A 204 4.65 2.00 40.91
N LYS A 205 5.35 2.88 40.19
CA LYS A 205 5.90 4.12 40.77
C LYS A 205 4.81 5.12 41.18
N ALA A 206 3.72 5.20 40.40
CA ALA A 206 2.59 6.06 40.74
C ALA A 206 1.86 5.58 42.00
N GLU A 207 1.68 4.27 42.19
CA GLU A 207 1.10 3.71 43.42
C GLU A 207 2.07 3.79 44.62
N GLY A 208 3.37 3.62 44.41
CA GLY A 208 4.39 3.79 45.46
C GLY A 208 4.45 5.22 46.01
N SER A 209 4.38 6.23 45.14
CA SER A 209 4.38 7.65 45.56
C SER A 209 3.13 8.08 46.33
N ALA A 210 1.99 7.38 46.15
CA ALA A 210 0.76 7.66 46.87
C ALA A 210 0.77 7.12 48.32
N SER A 211 1.74 6.25 48.65
CA SER A 211 1.86 5.64 49.99
C SER A 211 2.84 6.36 50.92
N GLU A 212 3.78 7.15 50.39
CA GLU A 212 4.74 7.93 51.20
C GLU A 212 4.25 9.34 51.57
N GLU A 213 3.31 9.94 50.83
CA GLU A 213 2.72 11.25 51.19
C GLU A 213 1.59 11.17 52.24
N ALA A 214 1.16 9.96 52.65
CA ALA A 214 0.04 9.79 53.57
C ALA A 214 0.42 9.73 55.06
N ASP A 215 1.71 9.68 55.40
CA ASP A 215 2.17 9.50 56.80
C ASP A 215 2.69 10.78 57.49
N GLU A 216 2.75 11.94 56.82
CA GLU A 216 3.24 13.20 57.43
C GLU A 216 2.16 14.25 57.81
N GLU A 217 0.87 14.05 57.51
CA GLU A 217 -0.18 15.04 57.86
C GLU A 217 -1.32 14.45 58.71
N LYS A 218 -1.02 14.05 59.95
CA LYS A 218 -2.02 14.02 61.05
C LYS A 218 -1.41 14.43 62.39
N GLU A 219 -1.16 15.73 62.58
CA GLU A 219 -1.35 16.37 63.89
C GLU A 219 -2.12 17.70 63.71
N GLU A 220 -3.20 17.82 64.48
CA GLU A 220 -4.37 18.66 64.24
C GLU A 220 -4.18 20.18 64.45
N GLU A 221 -4.86 20.96 63.60
CA GLU A 221 -5.53 22.23 63.91
C GLU A 221 -6.35 22.14 65.22
N ARG A 222 -6.52 23.10 66.13
CA ARG A 222 -6.57 24.58 66.11
C ARG A 222 -6.75 25.07 67.57
N PRO A 223 -6.54 26.36 67.87
CA PRO A 223 -6.60 26.92 69.22
C PRO A 223 -8.02 27.34 69.64
N ILE A 224 -8.38 27.15 70.92
CA ILE A 224 -9.53 27.80 71.57
C ILE A 224 -9.03 28.88 72.53
N LYS A 225 -9.70 30.03 72.51
CA LYS A 225 -9.28 31.31 73.08
C LYS A 225 -10.00 31.61 74.42
N LYS A 226 -9.25 32.28 75.31
CA LYS A 226 -9.65 33.10 76.50
C LYS A 226 -9.93 32.29 77.78
N VAL A 227 -9.62 32.74 79.00
CA VAL A 227 -9.63 34.08 79.62
C VAL A 227 -8.61 34.15 80.78
N LYS A 228 -8.04 35.33 81.06
CA LYS A 228 -7.30 35.71 82.27
C LYS A 228 -8.15 35.53 83.54
N VAL A 229 -7.67 34.82 84.56
CA VAL A 229 -7.08 35.33 85.83
C VAL A 229 -6.28 34.18 86.42
#